data_AF-A0A9D4KC90-F1
#
_entry.id   AF-A0A9D4KC90-F1
#
_cell.length_a   1.000
_cell.length_b   1.000
_cell.length_c   1.000
_cell.angle_alpha   90.00
_cell.angle_beta   90.00
_cell.angle_gamma   90.00
#
_symmetry.space_group_name_H-M   'P 1'
#
loop_
_entity.id
_entity.type
_entity.pdbx_description
1 polymer ?
#
loop_
_entity_poly.entity_id
_entity_poly.type
_entity_poly.pdbx_seq_one_letter_code
_entity_poly.pdbx_strand_id
1 'polypeptide(L)'
;MVDPNANLYIISKAPNGRGIIAQLPNSAWGTGTRVAISSTAQLNIDSTHNDPVGGDISPSGNRVLIQAQESVYYWDVMAEHDYLSVLQTPGVKLPYIREPKAQSICWSADEHGYYTLGEGKDQPLYLYTLTETPIVG
;
A
#
# COMPACT_ATOMS: atom_id res chain seq x y z
N MET A 1 0.14 -7.10 -0.23
CA MET A 1 0.96 -6.58 -1.35
C MET A 1 2.12 -7.54 -1.56
N VAL A 2 2.65 -7.66 -2.77
CA VAL A 2 3.79 -8.55 -3.07
C VAL A 2 4.85 -7.73 -3.81
N ASP A 3 6.11 -7.87 -3.42
CA ASP A 3 7.21 -7.17 -4.09
C ASP A 3 7.70 -7.93 -5.35
N PRO A 4 8.59 -7.34 -6.17
CA PRO A 4 9.13 -8.02 -7.37
C PRO A 4 9.91 -9.31 -7.08
N ASN A 5 10.35 -9.52 -5.84
CA ASN A 5 11.06 -10.71 -5.39
C ASN A 5 10.10 -11.77 -4.84
N ALA A 6 8.79 -11.58 -4.98
CA ALA A 6 7.73 -12.41 -4.44
C ALA A 6 7.67 -12.49 -2.90
N ASN A 7 8.20 -11.50 -2.18
CA ASN A 7 7.95 -11.39 -0.74
C ASN A 7 6.54 -10.82 -0.50
N LEU A 8 5.81 -11.40 0.45
CA LEU A 8 4.46 -10.96 0.82
C LEU A 8 4.52 -9.96 1.97
N TYR A 9 3.81 -8.86 1.81
CA TYR A 9 3.57 -7.86 2.85
C TYR A 9 2.09 -7.81 3.20
N ILE A 10 1.80 -7.92 4.49
CA ILE A 10 0.45 -7.84 5.06
C ILE A 10 0.42 -6.68 6.04
N ILE A 11 -0.63 -5.87 5.98
CA ILE A 11 -0.87 -4.79 6.94
C ILE A 11 -2.23 -5.04 7.58
N SER A 12 -2.27 -5.11 8.92
CA SER A 12 -3.54 -5.25 9.61
C SER A 12 -4.33 -3.94 9.56
N LYS A 13 -5.65 -4.06 9.45
CA LYS A 13 -6.56 -2.94 9.63
C LYS A 13 -6.64 -2.61 11.12
N ALA A 14 -6.36 -1.36 11.49
CA ALA A 14 -6.36 -0.92 12.88
C ALA A 14 -7.00 0.47 13.06
N PRO A 15 -7.51 0.79 14.25
CA PRO A 15 -7.95 2.15 14.57
C PRO A 15 -6.84 3.18 14.32
N ASN A 16 -7.25 4.35 13.82
CA ASN A 16 -6.37 5.48 13.48
C ASN A 16 -5.27 5.16 12.45
N GLY A 17 -5.49 4.13 11.61
CA GLY A 17 -4.51 3.73 10.60
C GLY A 17 -3.19 3.16 11.13
N ARG A 18 -3.13 2.77 12.41
CA ARG A 18 -1.91 2.28 13.08
C ARG A 18 -1.71 0.77 12.93
N GLY A 19 -1.90 0.28 11.70
CA GLY A 19 -1.82 -1.13 11.32
C GLY A 19 -0.45 -1.73 11.55
N ILE A 20 -0.40 -3.01 11.89
CA ILE A 20 0.85 -3.75 12.04
C ILE A 20 1.25 -4.33 10.69
N ILE A 21 2.51 -4.16 10.34
CA ILE A 21 3.10 -4.62 9.08
C ILE A 21 3.87 -5.92 9.36
N ALA A 22 3.62 -6.89 8.52
CA ALA A 22 4.25 -8.20 8.50
C ALA A 22 4.83 -8.50 7.13
N GLN A 23 5.99 -9.14 7.10
CA GLN A 23 6.63 -9.64 5.89
C GLN A 23 6.75 -11.16 5.95
N LEU A 24 6.50 -11.84 4.84
CA LEU A 24 6.84 -13.23 4.64
C LEU A 24 7.78 -13.33 3.43
N PRO A 25 8.89 -14.07 3.55
CA PRO A 25 9.82 -14.25 2.44
C PRO A 25 9.21 -15.13 1.35
N ASN A 26 9.70 -15.00 0.12
CA ASN A 26 9.28 -15.85 -0.99
C ASN A 26 9.47 -17.37 -0.74
N SER A 27 10.39 -17.74 0.15
CA SER A 27 10.62 -19.14 0.54
C SER A 27 9.47 -19.74 1.36
N ALA A 28 8.53 -18.91 1.83
CA ALA A 28 7.33 -19.35 2.53
C ALA A 28 6.25 -19.94 1.59
N TRP A 29 6.32 -19.71 0.28
CA TRP A 29 5.33 -20.21 -0.67
C TRP A 29 5.46 -21.71 -0.91
N GLY A 30 4.33 -22.38 -1.16
CA GLY A 30 4.30 -23.77 -1.65
C GLY A 30 4.80 -24.84 -0.67
N THR A 31 5.10 -24.48 0.57
CA THR A 31 5.63 -25.40 1.59
C THR A 31 4.60 -26.41 2.11
N GLY A 32 3.30 -26.11 1.95
CA GLY A 32 2.20 -26.90 2.52
C GLY A 32 2.11 -26.81 4.05
N THR A 33 2.93 -25.97 4.68
CA THR A 33 2.96 -25.80 6.14
C THR A 33 2.45 -24.42 6.55
N ARG A 34 1.96 -24.30 7.78
CA ARG A 34 1.58 -23.01 8.34
C ARG A 34 2.86 -22.22 8.65
N VAL A 35 2.91 -20.98 8.17
CA VAL A 35 4.03 -20.06 8.40
C VAL A 35 3.61 -19.09 9.50
N ALA A 36 4.40 -19.03 10.58
CA ALA A 36 4.18 -18.05 11.63
C ALA A 36 4.63 -16.67 11.14
N ILE A 37 3.79 -15.67 11.36
CA ILE A 37 4.08 -14.29 10.96
C ILE A 37 4.69 -13.55 12.14
N SER A 38 5.95 -13.14 12.01
CA SER A 38 6.55 -12.17 12.94
C SER A 38 6.25 -10.76 12.45
N SER A 39 5.59 -9.96 13.29
CA SER A 39 5.34 -8.56 13.00
C SER A 39 6.42 -7.69 13.64
N THR A 40 6.95 -6.74 12.90
CA THR A 40 8.10 -5.93 13.35
C THR A 40 7.92 -4.42 13.14
N ALA A 41 6.87 -4.00 12.43
CA ALA A 41 6.69 -2.61 12.03
C ALA A 41 5.24 -2.14 12.17
N GLN A 42 5.05 -0.83 12.35
CA GLN A 42 3.73 -0.19 12.42
C GLN A 42 3.59 0.87 11.34
N LEU A 43 2.47 0.85 10.62
CA LEU A 43 2.16 1.81 9.56
C LEU A 43 1.98 3.22 10.14
N ASN A 44 2.57 4.20 9.46
CA ASN A 44 2.48 5.61 9.82
C ASN A 44 1.70 6.44 8.78
N ILE A 45 0.37 6.34 8.86
CA ILE A 45 -0.56 7.20 8.13
C ILE A 45 -1.37 8.08 9.09
N ASP A 46 -1.81 9.24 8.63
CA ASP A 46 -2.67 10.13 9.40
C ASP A 46 -4.14 9.83 9.11
N SER A 47 -4.76 8.94 9.87
CA SER A 47 -6.17 8.57 9.75
C SER A 47 -6.87 8.56 11.11
N THR A 48 -8.17 8.85 11.11
CA THR A 48 -9.08 8.72 12.27
C THR A 48 -9.99 7.50 12.17
N HIS A 49 -9.83 6.70 11.12
CA HIS A 49 -10.69 5.56 10.80
C HIS A 49 -9.98 4.24 11.08
N ASN A 50 -10.72 3.13 10.99
CA ASN A 50 -10.10 1.81 10.91
C ASN A 50 -9.46 1.67 9.52
N ASP A 51 -8.14 1.67 9.42
CA ASP A 51 -7.38 1.70 8.16
C ASP A 51 -6.11 0.84 8.27
N PRO A 52 -5.48 0.44 7.15
CA PRO A 52 -5.83 0.74 5.75
C PRO A 52 -7.00 -0.08 5.20
N VAL A 53 -7.40 0.20 3.96
CA VAL A 53 -8.43 -0.54 3.19
C VAL A 53 -7.86 -1.22 1.94
N GLY A 54 -6.69 -0.82 1.48
CA GLY A 54 -6.02 -1.41 0.32
C GLY A 54 -4.57 -0.95 0.24
N GLY A 55 -3.81 -1.55 -0.66
CA GLY A 55 -2.45 -1.15 -0.94
C GLY A 55 -1.82 -1.97 -2.05
N ASP A 56 -0.77 -1.43 -2.66
CA ASP A 56 -0.04 -2.07 -3.72
C ASP A 56 1.45 -1.67 -3.74
N ILE A 57 2.31 -2.58 -4.18
CA ILE A 57 3.73 -2.31 -4.45
C ILE A 57 3.88 -2.22 -5.97
N SER A 58 4.60 -1.22 -6.45
CA SER A 58 4.72 -0.99 -7.89
C SER A 58 5.50 -2.12 -8.58
N PRO A 59 5.28 -2.37 -9.89
CA PRO A 59 6.01 -3.37 -10.66
C PRO A 59 7.54 -3.39 -10.49
N SER A 60 8.16 -2.22 -10.30
CA SER A 60 9.60 -2.05 -10.08
C SER A 60 10.02 -2.26 -8.62
N GLY A 61 9.08 -2.29 -7.68
CA GLY A 61 9.33 -2.40 -6.23
C GLY A 61 9.72 -1.07 -5.57
N ASN A 62 9.90 -0.01 -6.34
CA ASN A 62 10.42 1.24 -5.79
C ASN A 62 9.35 2.11 -5.11
N ARG A 63 8.06 1.76 -5.23
CA ARG A 63 6.97 2.61 -4.75
C ARG A 63 5.87 1.80 -4.09
N VAL A 64 5.26 2.37 -3.06
CA VAL A 64 4.13 1.77 -2.34
C VAL A 64 2.95 2.72 -2.35
N LEU A 65 1.76 2.19 -2.58
CA LEU A 65 0.49 2.86 -2.32
C LEU A 65 -0.21 2.20 -1.14
N ILE A 66 -0.77 3.01 -0.26
CA ILE A 66 -1.72 2.57 0.75
C ILE A 66 -2.99 3.40 0.62
N GLN A 67 -4.12 2.74 0.43
CA GLN A 67 -5.42 3.38 0.47
C GLN A 67 -5.99 3.33 1.89
N ALA A 68 -6.35 4.48 2.40
CA ALA A 68 -7.22 4.68 3.55
C ALA A 68 -8.62 5.11 3.09
N GLN A 69 -9.58 5.14 3.99
CA GLN A 69 -10.96 5.52 3.63
C GLN A 69 -11.08 6.92 3.04
N GLU A 70 -10.24 7.87 3.47
CA GLU A 70 -10.32 9.28 3.06
C GLU A 70 -9.06 9.78 2.35
N SER A 71 -8.05 8.94 2.14
CA SER A 71 -6.77 9.37 1.58
C SER A 71 -6.04 8.21 0.90
N VAL A 72 -5.22 8.53 -0.09
CA VAL A 72 -4.20 7.63 -0.65
C VAL A 72 -2.83 8.13 -0.21
N TYR A 73 -2.00 7.23 0.29
CA TYR A 73 -0.64 7.51 0.73
C TYR A 73 0.36 6.85 -0.20
N TYR A 74 1.49 7.52 -0.36
CA TYR A 74 2.60 7.13 -1.21
C TYR A 74 3.91 7.14 -0.42
N TRP A 75 4.76 6.17 -0.74
CA TRP A 75 6.16 6.17 -0.34
C TRP A 75 7.04 5.81 -1.53
N ASP A 76 8.20 6.44 -1.56
CA ASP A 76 9.34 6.02 -2.35
C ASP A 76 10.21 5.10 -1.47
N VAL A 77 10.57 3.92 -1.99
CA VAL A 77 11.33 2.87 -1.29
C VAL A 77 12.77 2.77 -1.84
N MET A 78 13.21 3.74 -2.65
CA MET A 78 14.54 3.75 -3.27
C MET A 78 15.68 3.52 -2.25
N ALA A 79 16.68 2.77 -2.73
CA ALA A 79 17.80 2.20 -1.97
C ALA A 79 17.36 1.22 -0.85
N GLU A 80 17.71 -0.06 -1.05
CA GLU A 80 17.58 -1.18 -0.10
C GLU A 80 16.23 -1.93 -0.03
N HIS A 81 15.15 -1.47 -0.69
CA HIS A 81 13.84 -2.16 -0.67
C HIS A 81 13.37 -2.51 0.76
N ASP A 82 13.69 -1.67 1.75
CA ASP A 82 13.27 -1.86 3.13
C ASP A 82 11.87 -1.27 3.35
N TYR A 83 10.86 -1.97 2.83
CA TYR A 83 9.46 -1.58 2.98
C TYR A 83 9.03 -1.47 4.44
N LEU A 84 9.61 -2.26 5.36
CA LEU A 84 9.22 -2.27 6.77
C LEU A 84 9.61 -0.96 7.45
N SER A 85 10.81 -0.46 7.17
CA SER A 85 11.28 0.82 7.69
C SER A 85 10.58 2.00 7.02
N VAL A 86 10.46 1.97 5.68
CA VAL A 86 9.86 3.07 4.92
C VAL A 86 8.40 3.31 5.33
N LEU A 87 7.59 2.26 5.51
CA LEU A 87 6.18 2.40 5.90
C LEU A 87 5.96 2.88 7.35
N GLN A 88 7.02 2.94 8.17
CA GLN A 88 6.98 3.61 9.48
C GLN A 88 7.18 5.13 9.38
N THR A 89 7.62 5.64 8.23
CA THR A 89 7.72 7.08 7.99
C THR A 89 6.37 7.66 7.56
N PRO A 90 6.11 8.97 7.79
CA PRO A 90 4.88 9.59 7.34
C PRO A 90 4.71 9.48 5.82
N GLY A 91 3.59 8.93 5.37
CA GLY A 91 3.28 8.82 3.94
C GLY A 91 2.90 10.15 3.29
N VAL A 92 3.27 10.32 2.02
CA VAL A 92 2.86 11.47 1.21
C VAL A 92 1.43 11.25 0.72
N LYS A 93 0.53 12.21 0.99
CA LYS A 93 -0.85 12.13 0.48
C LYS A 93 -0.89 12.44 -1.02
N LEU A 94 -1.54 11.59 -1.80
CA LEU A 94 -1.76 11.78 -3.23
C LEU A 94 -3.19 12.29 -3.53
N PRO A 95 -3.44 12.85 -4.73
CA PRO A 95 -4.79 13.27 -5.14
C PRO A 95 -5.79 12.12 -5.11
N TYR A 96 -6.88 12.25 -4.37
CA TYR A 96 -7.86 11.17 -4.25
C TYR A 96 -9.26 11.74 -4.13
N ILE A 97 -10.17 11.27 -4.99
CA ILE A 97 -11.60 11.51 -4.85
C ILE A 97 -12.12 10.46 -3.88
N ARG A 98 -12.69 10.90 -2.76
CA ARG A 98 -13.24 9.98 -1.76
C ARG A 98 -14.33 9.10 -2.37
N GLU A 99 -14.09 7.79 -2.33
CA GLU A 99 -15.06 6.79 -2.76
C GLU A 99 -15.84 6.21 -1.56
N PRO A 100 -17.18 6.12 -1.65
CA PRO A 100 -17.94 5.29 -0.72
C PRO A 100 -17.41 3.85 -0.78
N LYS A 101 -17.01 3.29 0.37
CA LYS A 101 -16.43 1.94 0.47
C LYS A 101 -15.15 1.74 -0.38
N ALA A 102 -14.19 2.65 -0.23
CA ALA A 102 -12.83 2.47 -0.70
C ALA A 102 -12.25 1.11 -0.27
N GLN A 103 -11.84 0.26 -1.21
CA GLN A 103 -11.28 -1.09 -0.94
C GLN A 103 -10.23 -1.55 -1.94
N SER A 104 -10.02 -0.84 -3.05
CA SER A 104 -9.14 -1.32 -4.12
C SER A 104 -8.32 -0.18 -4.70
N ILE A 105 -7.01 -0.42 -4.72
CA ILE A 105 -6.00 0.44 -5.32
C ILE A 105 -4.95 -0.45 -5.97
N CYS A 106 -4.42 -0.03 -7.13
CA CYS A 106 -3.24 -0.64 -7.73
C CYS A 106 -2.46 0.35 -8.58
N TRP A 107 -1.17 0.08 -8.75
CA TRP A 107 -0.34 0.81 -9.69
C TRP A 107 -0.76 0.54 -11.14
N SER A 108 -0.56 1.52 -12.02
CA SER A 108 -0.52 1.24 -13.45
C SER A 108 0.71 0.41 -13.78
N ALA A 109 0.59 -0.46 -14.80
CA ALA A 109 1.67 -1.37 -15.18
C ALA A 109 2.95 -0.65 -15.64
N ASP A 110 2.82 0.58 -16.12
CA ASP A 110 3.91 1.46 -16.55
C ASP A 110 4.38 2.44 -15.45
N GLU A 111 3.79 2.37 -14.25
CA GLU A 111 4.11 3.18 -13.07
C GLU A 111 3.91 4.70 -13.23
N HIS A 112 3.20 5.15 -14.27
CA HIS A 112 2.87 6.57 -14.48
C HIS A 112 1.60 7.01 -13.75
N GLY A 113 0.94 6.10 -13.02
CA GLY A 113 -0.29 6.40 -12.31
C GLY A 113 -0.78 5.26 -11.47
N TYR A 114 -2.01 5.40 -10.98
CA TYR A 114 -2.68 4.37 -10.21
C TYR A 114 -4.18 4.42 -10.41
N TYR A 115 -4.81 3.28 -10.14
CA TYR A 115 -6.23 3.11 -10.22
C TYR A 115 -6.84 2.99 -8.83
N THR A 116 -8.04 3.53 -8.65
CA THR A 116 -8.86 3.22 -7.47
C THR A 116 -10.25 2.78 -7.91
N LEU A 117 -10.83 1.88 -7.11
CA LEU A 117 -12.18 1.37 -7.32
C LEU A 117 -12.87 1.12 -5.97
N GLY A 118 -14.00 1.78 -5.75
CA GLY A 118 -14.89 1.52 -4.62
C GLY A 118 -15.68 0.21 -4.77
N GLU A 119 -16.06 -0.38 -3.64
CA GLU A 119 -16.96 -1.54 -3.62
C GLU A 119 -18.40 -1.10 -3.94
N GLY A 120 -19.01 -1.69 -4.97
CA GLY A 120 -20.42 -1.49 -5.26
C GLY A 120 -20.82 -1.88 -6.67
N LYS A 121 -22.06 -1.57 -7.02
CA LYS A 121 -22.57 -1.72 -8.38
C LYS A 121 -22.27 -0.45 -9.18
N ASP A 122 -21.85 -0.61 -10.44
CA ASP A 122 -21.62 0.49 -11.40
C ASP A 122 -20.67 1.58 -10.84
N GLN A 123 -19.66 1.18 -10.05
CA GLN A 123 -18.68 2.12 -9.51
C GLN A 123 -17.69 2.55 -10.61
N PRO A 124 -17.36 3.86 -10.68
CA PRO A 124 -16.36 4.34 -11.63
C PRO A 124 -14.96 3.81 -11.26
N LEU A 125 -14.19 3.42 -12.27
CA LEU A 125 -12.75 3.22 -12.13
C LEU A 125 -12.05 4.56 -12.33
N TYR A 126 -11.37 5.05 -11.32
CA TYR A 126 -10.57 6.28 -11.43
C TYR A 126 -9.15 5.96 -11.86
N LEU A 127 -8.58 6.80 -12.73
CA LEU A 127 -7.16 6.81 -13.07
C LEU A 127 -6.57 8.15 -12.65
N TYR A 128 -5.50 8.08 -11.86
CA TYR A 128 -4.71 9.23 -11.44
C TYR A 128 -3.34 9.14 -12.10
N THR A 129 -2.97 10.14 -12.90
CA THR A 129 -1.64 10.23 -13.52
C THR A 129 -0.70 11.00 -12.59
N LEU A 130 0.50 10.48 -12.37
CA LEU A 130 1.56 11.19 -11.67
C LEU A 130 2.18 12.20 -12.63
N THR A 131 2.00 13.49 -12.36
CA THR A 131 2.49 14.55 -13.26
C THR A 131 3.96 14.88 -13.05
N GLU A 132 4.52 14.61 -11.87
CA GLU A 132 5.96 14.62 -11.53
C GLU A 132 6.20 13.67 -10.33
N THR A 133 7.41 13.11 -10.17
CA THR A 133 7.77 12.41 -8.93
C THR A 133 7.66 13.42 -7.78
N PRO A 134 6.86 13.18 -6.73
CA PRO A 134 6.79 14.09 -5.60
C PRO A 134 8.21 14.32 -5.07
N ILE A 135 8.69 15.56 -5.08
CA ILE A 135 9.97 15.90 -4.47
C ILE A 135 9.81 15.69 -2.97
N VAL A 136 10.37 14.60 -2.46
CA VAL A 136 10.53 14.36 -1.03
C VAL A 136 11.69 15.25 -0.58
N GLY A 137 11.38 16.30 0.15
CA GLY A 137 12.37 17.17 0.81
C GLY A 137 12.85 16.61 2.13
#